data_AF-A0A838QDC5-F1
#
_entry.id   AF-A0A838QDC5-F1
#
_cell.length_a   1.000
_cell.length_b   1.000
_cell.length_c   1.000
_cell.angle_alpha   90.00
_cell.angle_beta   90.00
_cell.angle_gamma   90.00
#
_symmetry.space_group_name_H-M   'P 1'
#
loop_
_entity.id
_entity.type
_entity.pdbx_description
1 polymer ?
#
loop_
_entity_poly.entity_id
_entity_poly.type
_entity_poly.pdbx_seq_one_letter_code
_entity_poly.pdbx_strand_id
1 'polypeptide(L)'
;MRRVVVTGLGLVTPLGGDVETTWANILAGKSGAGKITHFDASDQKCHIACEVKPADHEYGFDPNKRVDHKVQRQVDPFIIFGIDAAGQAIEDAGLLDMPEAMRLRAGCSIGSGIGGLPGIEKESLVLAEKGPGRVSPHFVHGRLINLISGQVSIKYGLMGPNHAVVTACSTGAHSIGDAARMIKDDDADIKLAGGAEATICPIGIAGFAQARALSTNFNDAPEKASRPYDRDRDGFVMGEGAGVVVLEEYEHAKARGAKIYAEVVGYGLSGDAYHVTAPHPEGSGAYRSMEMAMKKSGLDLGDIDYINAHGTSTP
;
A
#
# COMPACT_ATOMS: atom_id res chain seq x y z
N MET A 1 -8.48 -25.02 11.52
CA MET A 1 -8.38 -23.77 10.75
C MET A 1 -7.39 -23.99 9.63
N ARG A 2 -7.70 -23.51 8.42
CA ARG A 2 -6.78 -23.61 7.27
C ARG A 2 -5.53 -22.77 7.54
N ARG A 3 -4.37 -23.18 7.02
CA ARG A 3 -3.10 -22.43 7.16
C ARG A 3 -2.92 -21.51 5.96
N VAL A 4 -2.32 -20.34 6.16
CA VAL A 4 -2.19 -19.31 5.11
C VAL A 4 -0.74 -18.97 4.90
N VAL A 5 -0.28 -19.12 3.67
CA VAL A 5 1.11 -18.86 3.28
C VAL A 5 1.20 -17.74 2.25
N VAL A 6 2.37 -17.10 2.19
CA VAL A 6 2.71 -16.12 1.17
C VAL A 6 3.42 -16.84 0.02
N THR A 7 2.87 -16.75 -1.20
CA THR A 7 3.40 -17.45 -2.38
C THR A 7 3.86 -16.52 -3.49
N GLY A 8 3.56 -15.22 -3.41
CA GLY A 8 4.00 -14.23 -4.39
C GLY A 8 4.13 -12.83 -3.78
N LEU A 9 5.07 -12.05 -4.31
CA LEU A 9 5.38 -10.69 -3.87
C LEU A 9 5.35 -9.70 -5.03
N GLY A 10 4.90 -8.47 -4.79
CA GLY A 10 4.95 -7.39 -5.76
C GLY A 10 5.08 -6.02 -5.09
N LEU A 11 5.95 -5.17 -5.64
CA LEU A 11 6.28 -3.87 -5.07
C LEU A 11 6.47 -2.81 -6.15
N VAL A 12 5.89 -1.63 -5.91
CA VAL A 12 6.22 -0.39 -6.62
C VAL A 12 6.52 0.64 -5.55
N THR A 13 7.76 1.11 -5.47
CA THR A 13 8.21 1.97 -4.36
C THR A 13 9.12 3.10 -4.85
N PRO A 14 9.41 4.09 -4.00
CA PRO A 14 10.40 5.14 -4.28
C PRO A 14 11.84 4.61 -4.45
N LEU A 15 12.09 3.34 -4.12
CA LEU A 15 13.37 2.66 -4.21
C LEU A 15 13.41 1.60 -5.32
N GLY A 16 12.34 1.40 -6.09
CA GLY A 16 12.33 0.42 -7.17
C GLY A 16 10.94 0.14 -7.72
N GLY A 17 10.86 -0.14 -9.02
CA GLY A 17 9.64 -0.60 -9.69
C GLY A 17 9.33 -2.10 -9.54
N ASP A 18 10.14 -2.84 -8.77
CA ASP A 18 9.98 -4.27 -8.49
C ASP A 18 10.54 -4.66 -7.10
N VAL A 19 10.31 -5.92 -6.70
CA VAL A 19 10.67 -6.46 -5.38
C VAL A 19 12.18 -6.52 -5.19
N GLU A 20 12.89 -7.10 -6.15
CA GLU A 20 14.32 -7.36 -6.10
C GLU A 20 15.12 -6.06 -5.99
N THR A 21 14.79 -5.07 -6.84
CA THR A 21 15.45 -3.77 -6.86
C THR A 21 15.15 -2.98 -5.60
N THR A 22 13.89 -2.97 -5.16
CA THR A 22 13.49 -2.32 -3.91
C THR A 22 14.26 -2.90 -2.73
N TRP A 23 14.29 -4.23 -2.61
CA TRP A 23 14.95 -4.91 -1.49
C TRP A 23 16.47 -4.70 -1.49
N ALA A 24 17.11 -4.78 -2.65
CA ALA A 24 18.54 -4.48 -2.78
C ALA A 24 18.88 -3.04 -2.36
N ASN A 25 18.05 -2.07 -2.74
CA ASN A 25 18.24 -0.66 -2.38
C ASN A 25 17.99 -0.38 -0.89
N ILE A 26 17.03 -1.07 -0.27
CA ILE A 26 16.82 -1.04 1.19
C ILE A 26 18.06 -1.56 1.91
N LEU A 27 18.59 -2.72 1.52
CA LEU A 27 19.78 -3.32 2.12
C LEU A 27 21.05 -2.46 1.93
N ALA A 28 21.11 -1.71 0.83
CA ALA A 28 22.18 -0.76 0.56
C ALA A 28 22.02 0.58 1.30
N GLY A 29 20.96 0.76 2.10
CA GLY A 29 20.72 1.98 2.88
C GLY A 29 20.40 3.21 2.01
N LYS A 30 19.85 3.02 0.80
CA LYS A 30 19.46 4.14 -0.07
C LYS A 30 18.20 4.83 0.46
N SER A 31 18.12 6.14 0.24
CA SER A 31 16.92 6.93 0.53
C SER A 31 16.15 7.23 -0.76
N GLY A 32 14.81 7.09 -0.70
CA GLY A 32 13.90 7.48 -1.78
C GLY A 32 13.49 8.96 -1.72
N ALA A 33 13.85 9.66 -0.64
CA ALA A 33 13.43 11.04 -0.39
C ALA A 33 14.16 12.02 -1.32
N GLY A 34 13.41 12.98 -1.85
CA GLY A 34 13.92 14.07 -2.66
C GLY A 34 13.01 15.29 -2.60
N LYS A 35 13.38 16.36 -3.32
CA LYS A 35 12.46 17.48 -3.57
C LYS A 35 11.27 16.97 -4.40
N ILE A 36 10.08 17.47 -4.11
CA ILE A 36 8.86 17.16 -4.88
C ILE A 36 9.05 17.63 -6.32
N THR A 37 8.71 16.76 -7.27
CA THR A 37 8.75 17.05 -8.71
C THR A 37 7.38 16.95 -9.38
N HIS A 38 6.39 16.33 -8.72
CA HIS A 38 5.03 16.22 -9.25
C HIS A 38 4.31 17.57 -9.42
N PHE A 39 4.70 18.60 -8.65
CA PHE A 39 4.16 19.95 -8.73
C PHE A 39 5.14 20.98 -8.15
N ASP A 40 4.87 22.28 -8.36
CA ASP A 40 5.64 23.36 -7.71
C ASP A 40 5.27 23.45 -6.22
N ALA A 41 6.16 22.95 -5.35
CA ALA A 41 5.97 22.95 -3.91
C ALA A 41 6.58 24.19 -3.21
N SER A 42 7.01 25.22 -3.93
CA SER A 42 7.73 26.37 -3.36
C SER A 42 6.92 27.15 -2.31
N ASP A 43 5.59 27.12 -2.39
CA ASP A 43 4.67 27.76 -1.45
C ASP A 43 4.24 26.86 -0.27
N GLN A 44 4.63 25.57 -0.31
CA GLN A 44 4.31 24.60 0.73
C GLN A 44 5.24 24.78 1.95
N LYS A 45 4.84 24.23 3.10
CA LYS A 45 5.76 24.11 4.25
C LYS A 45 6.73 22.94 4.09
N CYS A 46 6.27 21.85 3.47
CA CYS A 46 7.06 20.66 3.16
C CYS A 46 7.31 20.63 1.65
N HIS A 47 8.58 20.54 1.25
CA HIS A 47 9.01 20.54 -0.15
C HIS A 47 9.55 19.18 -0.62
N ILE A 48 9.41 18.16 0.23
CA ILE A 48 10.07 16.87 0.06
C ILE A 48 9.08 15.72 0.15
N ALA A 49 9.36 14.67 -0.62
CA ALA A 49 8.59 13.44 -0.61
C ALA A 49 9.45 12.26 -1.10
N CYS A 50 8.95 11.05 -0.92
CA CYS A 50 9.47 9.83 -1.52
C CYS A 50 8.59 9.47 -2.73
N GLU A 51 8.85 10.10 -3.88
CA GLU A 51 8.14 9.83 -5.13
C GLU A 51 8.63 8.54 -5.79
N VAL A 52 7.71 7.76 -6.37
CA VAL A 52 8.04 6.62 -7.24
C VAL A 52 8.77 7.16 -8.46
N LYS A 53 9.93 6.59 -8.77
CA LYS A 53 10.78 7.11 -9.85
C LYS A 53 10.18 6.76 -11.23
N PRO A 54 10.21 7.69 -12.20
CA PRO A 54 9.69 7.46 -13.55
C PRO A 54 10.53 6.44 -14.32
N ALA A 55 9.98 5.89 -15.41
CA ALA A 55 10.55 4.79 -16.19
C ALA A 55 11.96 5.04 -16.77
N ASP A 56 12.35 6.30 -16.95
CA ASP A 56 13.68 6.71 -17.42
C ASP A 56 14.75 6.74 -16.31
N HIS A 57 14.35 6.54 -15.04
CA HIS A 57 15.26 6.34 -13.92
C HIS A 57 15.83 4.91 -13.92
N GLU A 58 17.06 4.72 -13.41
CA GLU A 58 17.77 3.42 -13.36
C GLU A 58 16.93 2.27 -12.76
N TYR A 59 16.14 2.57 -11.74
CA TYR A 59 15.21 1.66 -11.06
C TYR A 59 13.75 2.13 -11.16
N GLY A 60 13.45 2.86 -12.24
CA GLY A 60 12.17 3.47 -12.53
C GLY A 60 11.01 2.48 -12.64
N PHE A 61 9.83 2.95 -12.26
CA PHE A 61 8.58 2.25 -12.52
C PHE A 61 8.07 2.57 -13.93
N ASP A 62 7.87 1.52 -14.74
CA ASP A 62 7.23 1.63 -16.06
C ASP A 62 5.78 1.13 -16.00
N PRO A 63 4.78 2.04 -16.04
CA PRO A 63 3.37 1.64 -15.95
C PRO A 63 2.91 0.82 -17.16
N ASN A 64 3.64 0.84 -18.29
CA ASN A 64 3.26 0.13 -19.50
C ASN A 64 3.54 -1.38 -19.44
N LYS A 65 4.32 -1.84 -18.45
CA LYS A 65 4.60 -3.28 -18.29
C LYS A 65 3.35 -4.09 -18.01
N ARG A 66 2.44 -3.57 -17.17
CA ARG A 66 1.26 -4.30 -16.72
C ARG A 66 -0.03 -3.48 -16.71
N VAL A 67 -0.02 -2.19 -17.02
CA VAL A 67 -1.26 -1.41 -17.00
C VAL A 67 -1.56 -0.95 -18.42
N ASP A 68 -2.73 -1.32 -18.93
CA ASP A 68 -3.16 -0.86 -20.25
C ASP A 68 -3.21 0.67 -20.30
N HIS A 69 -2.62 1.25 -21.35
CA HIS A 69 -2.59 2.71 -21.53
C HIS A 69 -3.99 3.36 -21.48
N LYS A 70 -5.04 2.63 -21.88
CA LYS A 70 -6.43 3.07 -21.75
C LYS A 70 -6.85 3.24 -20.29
N VAL A 71 -6.46 2.31 -19.41
CA VAL A 71 -6.75 2.37 -17.97
C VAL A 71 -5.95 3.48 -17.32
N GLN A 72 -4.65 3.60 -17.64
CA GLN A 72 -3.77 4.65 -17.09
C GLN A 72 -4.35 6.07 -17.24
N ARG A 73 -5.03 6.35 -18.37
CA ARG A 73 -5.65 7.66 -18.63
C ARG A 73 -6.95 7.94 -17.87
N GLN A 74 -7.53 6.94 -17.21
CA GLN A 74 -8.84 7.01 -16.59
C GLN A 74 -8.79 7.05 -15.06
N VAL A 75 -7.68 6.59 -14.48
CA VAL A 75 -7.54 6.32 -13.05
C VAL A 75 -6.41 7.15 -12.44
N ASP A 76 -6.47 7.34 -11.12
CA ASP A 76 -5.38 7.99 -10.38
C ASP A 76 -4.19 7.03 -10.17
N PRO A 77 -2.97 7.56 -9.91
CA PRO A 77 -1.75 6.76 -9.89
C PRO A 77 -1.77 5.60 -8.87
N PHE A 78 -2.47 5.74 -7.74
CA PHE A 78 -2.55 4.67 -6.74
C PHE A 78 -3.17 3.37 -7.30
N ILE A 79 -4.12 3.48 -8.25
CA ILE A 79 -4.69 2.32 -8.95
C ILE A 79 -3.66 1.72 -9.91
N ILE A 80 -2.88 2.54 -10.61
CA ILE A 80 -1.82 2.09 -11.53
C ILE A 80 -0.76 1.30 -10.75
N PHE A 81 -0.25 1.85 -9.65
CA PHE A 81 0.71 1.17 -8.78
C PHE A 81 0.14 -0.14 -8.23
N GLY A 82 -1.11 -0.14 -7.76
CA GLY A 82 -1.77 -1.32 -7.24
C GLY A 82 -1.97 -2.43 -8.27
N ILE A 83 -2.33 -2.10 -9.52
CA ILE A 83 -2.46 -3.08 -10.60
C ILE A 83 -1.11 -3.70 -10.94
N ASP A 84 -0.04 -2.90 -11.03
CA ASP A 84 1.28 -3.43 -11.37
C ASP A 84 1.85 -4.32 -10.25
N ALA A 85 1.80 -3.86 -9.00
CA ALA A 85 2.24 -4.66 -7.84
C ALA A 85 1.44 -5.98 -7.72
N ALA A 86 0.13 -5.95 -7.96
CA ALA A 86 -0.69 -7.16 -8.03
C ALA A 86 -0.24 -8.11 -9.15
N GLY A 87 0.14 -7.56 -10.30
CA GLY A 87 0.64 -8.34 -11.43
C GLY A 87 1.98 -8.99 -11.16
N GLN A 88 2.92 -8.26 -10.57
CA GLN A 88 4.19 -8.82 -10.08
C GLN A 88 3.95 -9.99 -9.13
N ALA A 89 3.04 -9.82 -8.16
CA ALA A 89 2.74 -10.86 -7.18
C ALA A 89 2.10 -12.12 -7.81
N ILE A 90 1.23 -11.98 -8.80
CA ILE A 90 0.65 -13.12 -9.55
C ILE A 90 1.72 -13.83 -10.40
N GLU A 91 2.61 -13.06 -11.04
CA GLU A 91 3.72 -13.59 -11.82
C GLU A 91 4.66 -14.42 -10.94
N ASP A 92 5.10 -13.86 -9.80
CA ASP A 92 5.96 -14.54 -8.82
C ASP A 92 5.29 -15.79 -8.23
N ALA A 93 3.98 -15.74 -7.98
CA ALA A 93 3.22 -16.90 -7.50
C ALA A 93 3.01 -17.98 -8.57
N GLY A 94 3.27 -17.72 -9.86
CA GLY A 94 2.98 -18.64 -10.96
C GLY A 94 1.48 -18.86 -11.18
N LEU A 95 0.68 -17.79 -11.10
CA LEU A 95 -0.79 -17.83 -11.16
C LEU A 95 -1.38 -17.06 -12.35
N LEU A 96 -0.63 -16.84 -13.44
CA LEU A 96 -1.17 -16.15 -14.62
C LEU A 96 -2.26 -16.94 -15.34
N ASP A 97 -2.09 -18.26 -15.45
CA ASP A 97 -2.96 -19.15 -16.23
C ASP A 97 -3.92 -19.96 -15.34
N MET A 98 -4.59 -19.29 -14.39
CA MET A 98 -5.51 -19.96 -13.47
C MET A 98 -6.73 -20.56 -14.20
N PRO A 99 -7.06 -21.84 -13.97
CA PRO A 99 -8.31 -22.41 -14.46
C PRO A 99 -9.50 -21.71 -13.81
N GLU A 100 -10.65 -21.73 -14.47
CA GLU A 100 -11.87 -21.05 -13.99
C GLU A 100 -12.25 -21.46 -12.55
N ALA A 101 -12.16 -22.74 -12.22
CA ALA A 101 -12.44 -23.23 -10.87
C ALA A 101 -11.56 -22.56 -9.80
N MET A 102 -10.29 -22.30 -10.09
CA MET A 102 -9.37 -21.59 -9.20
C MET A 102 -9.72 -20.11 -9.14
N ARG A 103 -10.10 -19.50 -10.27
CA ARG A 103 -10.51 -18.09 -10.34
C ARG A 103 -11.76 -17.78 -9.50
N LEU A 104 -12.71 -18.72 -9.41
CA LEU A 104 -13.88 -18.62 -8.53
C LEU A 104 -13.51 -18.57 -7.03
N ARG A 105 -12.32 -19.05 -6.70
CA ARG A 105 -11.77 -19.13 -5.33
C ARG A 105 -10.61 -18.16 -5.10
N ALA A 106 -10.27 -17.35 -6.10
CA ALA A 106 -9.25 -16.33 -6.04
C ALA A 106 -9.89 -14.93 -5.95
N GLY A 107 -9.50 -14.14 -4.95
CA GLY A 107 -10.07 -12.81 -4.72
C GLY A 107 -9.03 -11.72 -4.42
N CYS A 108 -9.51 -10.50 -4.19
CA CYS A 108 -8.68 -9.33 -3.91
C CYS A 108 -9.04 -8.68 -2.57
N SER A 109 -8.03 -8.16 -1.88
CA SER A 109 -8.15 -7.23 -0.76
C SER A 109 -7.01 -6.21 -0.86
N ILE A 110 -7.16 -5.19 -1.69
CA ILE A 110 -6.14 -4.15 -1.87
C ILE A 110 -6.75 -2.81 -1.48
N GLY A 111 -6.26 -2.24 -0.39
CA GLY A 111 -6.78 -1.00 0.18
C GLY A 111 -5.97 0.24 -0.20
N SER A 112 -6.48 1.40 0.21
CA SER A 112 -5.77 2.68 0.17
C SER A 112 -6.17 3.51 1.40
N GLY A 113 -5.27 4.38 1.89
CA GLY A 113 -5.55 5.23 3.04
C GLY A 113 -6.47 6.39 2.69
N ILE A 114 -6.22 7.04 1.55
CA ILE A 114 -6.99 8.18 1.04
C ILE A 114 -7.52 7.91 -0.36
N GLY A 115 -6.73 7.29 -1.25
CA GLY A 115 -7.14 6.97 -2.61
C GLY A 115 -6.92 8.13 -3.59
N GLY A 116 -7.92 8.43 -4.42
CA GLY A 116 -7.79 9.33 -5.56
C GLY A 116 -7.78 10.83 -5.24
N LEU A 117 -6.97 11.26 -4.26
CA LEU A 117 -6.90 12.66 -3.84
C LEU A 117 -6.46 13.60 -4.98
N PRO A 118 -5.43 13.30 -5.80
CA PRO A 118 -5.02 14.18 -6.89
C PRO A 118 -6.13 14.37 -7.95
N GLY A 119 -6.85 13.30 -8.29
CA GLY A 119 -7.95 13.34 -9.24
C GLY A 119 -9.18 14.07 -8.69
N ILE A 120 -9.44 13.99 -7.37
CA ILE A 120 -10.49 14.78 -6.70
C ILE A 120 -10.16 16.27 -6.73
N GLU A 121 -8.93 16.65 -6.36
CA GLU A 121 -8.46 18.03 -6.43
C GLU A 121 -8.62 18.61 -7.84
N LYS A 122 -8.07 17.91 -8.84
CA LYS A 122 -8.12 18.33 -10.25
C LYS A 122 -9.56 18.51 -10.75
N GLU A 123 -10.44 17.54 -10.51
CA GLU A 123 -11.82 17.63 -11.01
C GLU A 123 -12.66 18.66 -10.24
N SER A 124 -12.31 18.96 -8.98
CA SER A 124 -12.94 20.05 -8.21
C SER A 124 -12.64 21.42 -8.83
N LEU A 125 -11.40 21.63 -9.29
CA LEU A 125 -11.02 22.84 -10.03
C LEU A 125 -11.74 22.92 -11.39
N VAL A 126 -11.81 21.80 -12.13
CA VAL A 126 -12.58 21.74 -13.39
C VAL A 126 -14.05 22.08 -13.16
N LEU A 127 -14.67 21.56 -12.11
CA LEU A 127 -16.05 21.86 -11.74
C LEU A 127 -16.23 23.36 -11.46
N ALA A 128 -15.33 23.96 -10.68
CA ALA A 128 -15.40 25.38 -10.30
C ALA A 128 -15.20 26.31 -11.50
N GLU A 129 -14.23 26.02 -12.37
CA GLU A 129 -13.85 26.89 -13.48
C GLU A 129 -14.73 26.70 -14.72
N LYS A 130 -15.19 25.47 -14.97
CA LYS A 130 -15.80 25.07 -16.25
C LYS A 130 -17.19 24.46 -16.12
N GLY A 131 -17.67 24.27 -14.89
CA GLY A 131 -19.00 23.75 -14.58
C GLY A 131 -19.11 22.22 -14.65
N PRO A 132 -20.24 21.67 -14.15
CA PRO A 132 -20.41 20.23 -13.92
C PRO A 132 -20.36 19.38 -15.19
N GLY A 133 -20.76 19.92 -16.35
CA GLY A 133 -20.72 19.20 -17.63
C GLY A 133 -19.31 18.93 -18.17
N ARG A 134 -18.27 19.46 -17.52
CA ARG A 134 -16.86 19.26 -17.91
C ARG A 134 -16.10 18.31 -17.01
N VAL A 135 -16.70 17.85 -15.91
CA VAL A 135 -16.13 16.81 -15.04
C VAL A 135 -16.00 15.51 -15.82
N SER A 136 -14.87 14.83 -15.67
CA SER A 136 -14.59 13.59 -16.39
C SER A 136 -15.65 12.51 -16.11
N PRO A 137 -16.15 11.78 -17.13
CA PRO A 137 -17.02 10.61 -16.89
C PRO A 137 -16.29 9.48 -16.16
N HIS A 138 -14.95 9.54 -16.10
CA HIS A 138 -14.13 8.59 -15.35
C HIS A 138 -13.90 9.01 -13.88
N PHE A 139 -14.52 10.11 -13.44
CA PHE A 139 -14.28 10.67 -12.10
C PHE A 139 -14.48 9.66 -10.99
N VAL A 140 -15.65 9.04 -10.93
CA VAL A 140 -16.00 8.16 -9.80
C VAL A 140 -15.12 6.91 -9.79
N HIS A 141 -15.10 6.16 -10.89
CA HIS A 141 -14.37 4.87 -10.92
C HIS A 141 -12.85 5.01 -10.94
N GLY A 142 -12.32 6.18 -11.31
CA GLY A 142 -10.87 6.40 -11.27
C GLY A 142 -10.32 6.80 -9.90
N ARG A 143 -11.18 7.03 -8.89
CA ARG A 143 -10.81 7.64 -7.60
C ARG A 143 -11.22 6.82 -6.38
N LEU A 144 -12.24 5.96 -6.53
CA LEU A 144 -12.71 5.11 -5.45
C LEU A 144 -11.65 4.08 -5.02
N ILE A 145 -11.42 3.95 -3.71
CA ILE A 145 -10.38 3.10 -3.13
C ILE A 145 -10.51 1.64 -3.57
N ASN A 146 -11.72 1.10 -3.59
CA ASN A 146 -11.95 -0.31 -3.93
C ASN A 146 -11.69 -0.65 -5.41
N LEU A 147 -11.43 0.34 -6.26
CA LEU A 147 -11.18 0.11 -7.67
C LEU A 147 -9.77 -0.40 -7.95
N ILE A 148 -8.86 -0.41 -6.96
CA ILE A 148 -7.63 -1.21 -7.09
C ILE A 148 -8.01 -2.70 -7.20
N SER A 149 -8.70 -3.23 -6.19
CA SER A 149 -9.20 -4.61 -6.19
C SER A 149 -10.14 -4.88 -7.38
N GLY A 150 -11.00 -3.92 -7.73
CA GLY A 150 -11.86 -3.98 -8.91
C GLY A 150 -11.08 -4.19 -10.22
N GLN A 151 -10.11 -3.33 -10.52
CA GLN A 151 -9.32 -3.39 -11.75
C GLN A 151 -8.43 -4.64 -11.80
N VAL A 152 -7.82 -5.03 -10.68
CA VAL A 152 -7.04 -6.27 -10.58
C VAL A 152 -7.93 -7.49 -10.83
N SER A 153 -9.13 -7.52 -10.26
CA SER A 153 -10.07 -8.63 -10.46
C SER A 153 -10.54 -8.73 -11.90
N ILE A 154 -10.83 -7.59 -12.56
CA ILE A 154 -11.17 -7.54 -13.98
C ILE A 154 -10.01 -8.05 -14.84
N LYS A 155 -8.79 -7.57 -14.58
CA LYS A 155 -7.61 -7.88 -15.39
C LYS A 155 -7.23 -9.36 -15.32
N TYR A 156 -7.28 -9.97 -14.14
CA TYR A 156 -6.85 -11.36 -13.92
C TYR A 156 -8.03 -12.35 -13.79
N GLY A 157 -9.27 -11.88 -13.99
CA GLY A 157 -10.47 -12.70 -13.95
C GLY A 157 -10.76 -13.31 -12.57
N LEU A 158 -10.42 -12.62 -11.49
CA LEU A 158 -10.59 -13.09 -10.12
C LEU A 158 -12.05 -12.91 -9.69
N MET A 159 -12.70 -14.01 -9.30
CA MET A 159 -14.15 -14.08 -9.08
C MET A 159 -14.54 -14.46 -7.64
N GLY A 160 -13.55 -14.65 -6.77
CA GLY A 160 -13.75 -14.80 -5.33
C GLY A 160 -14.00 -13.45 -4.62
N PRO A 161 -13.92 -13.41 -3.28
CA PRO A 161 -14.19 -12.20 -2.49
C PRO A 161 -13.37 -10.99 -2.96
N ASN A 162 -14.05 -9.93 -3.37
CA ASN A 162 -13.46 -8.65 -3.77
C ASN A 162 -13.73 -7.59 -2.69
N HIS A 163 -12.67 -7.18 -2.00
CA HIS A 163 -12.73 -6.33 -0.81
C HIS A 163 -11.68 -5.21 -0.89
N ALA A 164 -11.88 -4.15 -0.11
CA ALA A 164 -10.88 -3.11 0.10
C ALA A 164 -11.17 -2.42 1.43
N VAL A 165 -10.15 -2.36 2.28
CA VAL A 165 -10.21 -1.67 3.57
C VAL A 165 -9.62 -0.27 3.45
N VAL A 166 -10.08 0.64 4.30
CA VAL A 166 -9.54 2.00 4.44
C VAL A 166 -9.37 2.30 5.92
N THR A 167 -8.13 2.29 6.39
CA THR A 167 -7.77 2.51 7.80
C THR A 167 -6.50 3.34 7.93
N ALA A 168 -6.32 4.34 7.06
CA ALA A 168 -5.13 5.20 7.02
C ALA A 168 -3.83 4.35 6.99
N CYS A 169 -2.88 4.62 7.89
CA CYS A 169 -1.56 3.98 7.94
C CYS A 169 -1.61 2.45 8.08
N SER A 170 -2.67 1.88 8.68
CA SER A 170 -2.80 0.43 8.89
C SER A 170 -3.42 -0.31 7.71
N THR A 171 -3.81 0.40 6.64
CA THR A 171 -4.59 -0.15 5.53
C THR A 171 -3.96 -1.40 4.91
N GLY A 172 -2.67 -1.36 4.55
CA GLY A 172 -1.99 -2.51 3.96
C GLY A 172 -1.97 -3.73 4.90
N ALA A 173 -1.65 -3.51 6.18
CA ALA A 173 -1.60 -4.57 7.19
C ALA A 173 -2.99 -5.18 7.47
N HIS A 174 -4.02 -4.34 7.59
CA HIS A 174 -5.40 -4.82 7.76
C HIS A 174 -5.87 -5.61 6.54
N SER A 175 -5.53 -5.15 5.34
CA SER A 175 -5.92 -5.84 4.12
C SER A 175 -5.31 -7.23 4.01
N ILE A 176 -4.04 -7.38 4.39
CA ILE A 176 -3.37 -8.69 4.48
C ILE A 176 -4.01 -9.56 5.57
N GLY A 177 -4.24 -9.00 6.76
CA GLY A 177 -4.82 -9.72 7.88
C GLY A 177 -6.25 -10.20 7.63
N ASP A 178 -7.10 -9.36 7.02
CA ASP A 178 -8.49 -9.68 6.69
C ASP A 178 -8.55 -10.69 5.53
N ALA A 179 -7.67 -10.58 4.53
CA ALA A 179 -7.53 -11.60 3.48
C ALA A 179 -7.09 -12.96 4.05
N ALA A 180 -6.16 -12.97 5.00
CA ALA A 180 -5.77 -14.21 5.69
C ALA A 180 -6.94 -14.82 6.48
N ARG A 181 -7.81 -14.00 7.10
CA ARG A 181 -9.02 -14.51 7.75
C ARG A 181 -9.99 -15.15 6.76
N MET A 182 -10.26 -14.50 5.64
CA MET A 182 -11.12 -15.05 4.58
C MET A 182 -10.63 -16.43 4.10
N ILE A 183 -9.31 -16.63 3.97
CA ILE A 183 -8.76 -17.96 3.63
C ILE A 183 -8.92 -18.94 4.80
N LYS A 184 -8.63 -18.52 6.05
CA LYS A 184 -8.80 -19.36 7.25
C LYS A 184 -10.24 -19.86 7.43
N ASP A 185 -11.20 -19.02 7.05
CA ASP A 185 -12.64 -19.24 7.15
C ASP A 185 -13.25 -19.91 5.90
N ASP A 186 -12.42 -20.32 4.94
CA ASP A 186 -12.81 -21.03 3.71
C ASP A 186 -13.60 -20.21 2.67
N ASP A 187 -13.58 -18.88 2.76
CA ASP A 187 -14.21 -17.99 1.77
C ASP A 187 -13.42 -17.93 0.44
N ALA A 188 -12.12 -18.21 0.49
CA ALA A 188 -11.21 -18.19 -0.67
C ALA A 188 -10.04 -19.16 -0.47
N ASP A 189 -9.40 -19.56 -1.58
CA ASP A 189 -8.16 -20.34 -1.55
C ASP A 189 -6.94 -19.46 -1.86
N ILE A 190 -7.15 -18.40 -2.66
CA ILE A 190 -6.12 -17.43 -3.05
C ILE A 190 -6.66 -16.01 -2.79
N LYS A 191 -5.83 -15.14 -2.21
CA LYS A 191 -6.13 -13.71 -2.07
C LYS A 191 -4.91 -12.88 -2.44
N LEU A 192 -5.10 -11.96 -3.39
CA LEU A 192 -4.17 -10.84 -3.54
C LEU A 192 -4.48 -9.82 -2.45
N ALA A 193 -3.50 -9.49 -1.62
CA ALA A 193 -3.71 -8.60 -0.49
C ALA A 193 -2.59 -7.57 -0.32
N GLY A 194 -2.95 -6.33 0.05
CA GLY A 194 -1.97 -5.28 0.24
C GLY A 194 -2.57 -3.88 0.25
N GLY A 195 -1.79 -2.89 -0.18
CA GLY A 195 -2.26 -1.51 -0.29
C GLY A 195 -1.49 -0.69 -1.32
N ALA A 196 -2.11 0.39 -1.77
CA ALA A 196 -1.51 1.37 -2.67
C ALA A 196 -1.92 2.81 -2.29
N GLU A 197 -1.02 3.77 -2.49
CA GLU A 197 -1.27 5.18 -2.18
C GLU A 197 -0.49 6.09 -3.13
N ALA A 198 -1.09 7.22 -3.51
CA ALA A 198 -0.47 8.24 -4.35
C ALA A 198 -1.04 9.62 -4.06
N THR A 199 -0.71 10.16 -2.88
CA THR A 199 -1.29 11.40 -2.34
C THR A 199 -0.30 12.57 -2.34
N ILE A 200 0.83 12.44 -3.05
CA ILE A 200 1.79 13.52 -3.28
C ILE A 200 1.19 14.48 -4.32
N CYS A 201 0.31 15.35 -3.84
CA CYS A 201 -0.30 16.44 -4.60
C CYS A 201 -0.42 17.71 -3.71
N PRO A 202 -0.69 18.89 -4.28
CA PRO A 202 -0.72 20.14 -3.52
C PRO A 202 -1.61 20.08 -2.28
N ILE A 203 -2.88 19.66 -2.41
CA ILE A 203 -3.79 19.55 -1.26
C ILE A 203 -3.37 18.49 -0.24
N GLY A 204 -2.75 17.39 -0.69
CA GLY A 204 -2.26 16.33 0.19
C GLY A 204 -1.10 16.82 1.07
N ILE A 205 -0.08 17.40 0.44
CA ILE A 205 1.08 17.96 1.15
C ILE A 205 0.65 19.11 2.07
N ALA A 206 -0.21 20.02 1.60
CA ALA A 206 -0.73 21.12 2.41
C ALA A 206 -1.50 20.60 3.64
N GLY A 207 -2.41 19.64 3.45
CA GLY A 207 -3.25 19.09 4.51
C GLY A 207 -2.43 18.47 5.64
N PHE A 208 -1.49 17.57 5.31
CA PHE A 208 -0.64 16.93 6.31
C PHE A 208 0.36 17.90 6.95
N ALA A 209 0.86 18.90 6.20
CA ALA A 209 1.69 19.96 6.77
C ALA A 209 0.92 20.83 7.78
N GLN A 210 -0.35 21.16 7.51
CA GLN A 210 -1.18 21.91 8.45
C GLN A 210 -1.52 21.09 9.70
N ALA A 211 -1.69 19.78 9.55
CA ALA A 211 -1.82 18.85 10.68
C ALA A 211 -0.51 18.67 11.47
N ARG A 212 0.60 19.31 11.06
CA ARG A 212 1.95 19.19 11.63
C ARG A 212 2.46 17.74 11.64
N ALA A 213 2.08 16.97 10.63
CA ALA A 213 2.46 15.57 10.53
C ALA A 213 3.71 15.34 9.66
N LEU A 214 3.99 16.25 8.72
CA LEU A 214 5.15 16.17 7.82
C LEU A 214 6.40 16.78 8.45
N SER A 215 7.56 16.19 8.15
CA SER A 215 8.86 16.84 8.38
C SER A 215 8.94 18.13 7.55
N THR A 216 9.42 19.21 8.16
CA THR A 216 9.56 20.52 7.49
C THR A 216 10.93 21.18 7.71
N ASN A 217 11.69 20.73 8.71
CA ASN A 217 13.00 21.29 9.04
C ASN A 217 14.14 20.77 8.13
N PHE A 218 13.88 19.71 7.36
CA PHE A 218 14.88 19.03 6.52
C PHE A 218 14.62 19.21 5.02
N ASN A 219 13.92 20.27 4.62
CA ASN A 219 13.65 20.54 3.20
C ASN A 219 14.95 20.57 2.36
N ASP A 220 16.07 21.04 2.92
CA ASP A 220 17.37 21.15 2.22
C ASP A 220 18.26 19.91 2.35
N ALA A 221 17.84 18.90 3.12
CA ALA A 221 18.50 17.59 3.22
C ALA A 221 17.45 16.47 3.25
N PRO A 222 16.70 16.25 2.15
CA PRO A 222 15.55 15.34 2.12
C PRO A 222 15.88 13.93 2.59
N GLU A 223 17.07 13.44 2.27
CA GLU A 223 17.55 12.11 2.59
C GLU A 223 17.75 11.87 4.10
N LYS A 224 17.80 12.95 4.91
CA LYS A 224 17.95 12.91 6.37
C LYS A 224 16.65 13.17 7.12
N ALA A 225 15.57 13.51 6.42
CA ALA A 225 14.31 13.96 7.00
C ALA A 225 13.56 12.84 7.73
N SER A 226 13.41 11.68 7.09
CA SER A 226 12.82 10.50 7.74
C SER A 226 13.87 9.83 8.61
N ARG A 227 13.78 10.07 9.92
CA ARG A 227 14.74 9.62 10.92
C ARG A 227 14.04 9.04 12.15
N PRO A 228 13.35 7.90 12.02
CA PRO A 228 12.61 7.29 13.12
C PRO A 228 13.48 7.14 14.38
N TYR A 229 12.89 7.45 15.54
CA TYR A 229 13.51 7.38 16.87
C TYR A 229 14.62 8.41 17.16
N ASP A 230 15.07 9.17 16.16
CA ASP A 230 16.06 10.22 16.36
C ASP A 230 15.47 11.39 17.18
N ARG A 231 16.29 12.02 18.03
CA ARG A 231 15.89 13.15 18.87
C ARG A 231 15.39 14.33 18.05
N ASP A 232 15.98 14.53 16.87
CA ASP A 232 15.75 15.70 16.02
C ASP A 232 14.68 15.43 14.94
N ARG A 233 13.91 14.32 15.05
CA ARG A 233 12.77 14.01 14.19
C ARG A 233 11.63 15.02 14.37
N ASP A 234 11.01 15.46 13.28
CA ASP A 234 9.97 16.50 13.30
C ASP A 234 8.71 16.15 12.51
N GLY A 235 8.59 14.93 12.01
CA GLY A 235 7.44 14.46 11.24
C GLY A 235 7.82 13.38 10.22
N PHE A 236 6.83 12.80 9.56
CA PHE A 236 7.05 11.80 8.53
C PHE A 236 7.39 12.44 7.17
N VAL A 237 8.02 11.70 6.28
CA VAL A 237 8.19 12.07 4.86
C VAL A 237 7.20 11.24 4.05
N MET A 238 6.28 11.91 3.35
CA MET A 238 5.24 11.23 2.58
C MET A 238 5.86 10.44 1.43
N GLY A 239 5.45 9.19 1.27
CA GLY A 239 5.79 8.37 0.11
C GLY A 239 4.56 7.94 -0.66
N GLU A 240 4.78 7.45 -1.87
CA GLU A 240 3.75 6.82 -2.71
C GLU A 240 4.23 5.45 -3.21
N GLY A 241 3.30 4.63 -3.70
CA GLY A 241 3.60 3.32 -4.24
C GLY A 241 2.53 2.28 -3.91
N ALA A 242 2.90 1.01 -4.06
CA ALA A 242 2.06 -0.13 -3.73
C ALA A 242 2.88 -1.32 -3.26
N GLY A 243 2.28 -2.13 -2.40
CA GLY A 243 2.78 -3.46 -2.06
C GLY A 243 1.65 -4.46 -1.98
N VAL A 244 1.82 -5.59 -2.66
CA VAL A 244 0.83 -6.66 -2.76
C VAL A 244 1.52 -8.00 -2.55
N VAL A 245 0.87 -8.89 -1.80
CA VAL A 245 1.26 -10.28 -1.63
C VAL A 245 0.15 -11.20 -2.16
N VAL A 246 0.53 -12.36 -2.67
CA VAL A 246 -0.40 -13.48 -2.85
C VAL A 246 -0.40 -14.29 -1.57
N LEU A 247 -1.56 -14.31 -0.91
CA LEU A 247 -1.88 -15.23 0.17
C LEU A 247 -2.58 -16.45 -0.41
N GLU A 248 -2.22 -17.62 0.09
CA GLU A 248 -2.74 -18.87 -0.42
C GLU A 248 -2.92 -19.88 0.71
N GLU A 249 -3.93 -20.73 0.58
CA GLU A 249 -4.09 -21.83 1.52
C GLU A 249 -2.96 -22.85 1.38
N TYR A 250 -2.43 -23.30 2.51
CA TYR A 250 -1.21 -24.10 2.57
C TYR A 250 -1.27 -25.42 1.78
N GLU A 251 -2.34 -26.20 1.91
CA GLU A 251 -2.46 -27.45 1.16
C GLU A 251 -2.71 -27.20 -0.33
N HIS A 252 -3.46 -26.16 -0.69
CA HIS A 252 -3.59 -25.69 -2.08
C HIS A 252 -2.23 -25.31 -2.68
N ALA A 253 -1.44 -24.48 -1.98
CA ALA A 253 -0.10 -24.07 -2.38
C ALA A 253 0.84 -25.27 -2.58
N LYS A 254 0.81 -26.22 -1.64
CA LYS A 254 1.59 -27.46 -1.73
C LYS A 254 1.19 -28.33 -2.92
N ALA A 255 -0.11 -28.50 -3.15
CA ALA A 255 -0.63 -29.37 -4.22
C ALA A 255 -0.16 -28.92 -5.61
N ARG A 256 0.00 -27.61 -5.83
CA ARG A 256 0.54 -27.06 -7.07
C ARG A 256 2.06 -26.82 -7.08
N GLY A 257 2.77 -27.16 -6.00
CA GLY A 257 4.22 -26.98 -5.88
C GLY A 257 4.67 -25.51 -5.80
N ALA A 258 3.87 -24.64 -5.18
CA ALA A 258 4.18 -23.23 -5.05
C ALA A 258 5.45 -22.97 -4.23
N LYS A 259 6.21 -21.93 -4.59
CA LYS A 259 7.20 -21.33 -3.70
C LYS A 259 6.47 -20.74 -2.49
N ILE A 260 6.94 -21.04 -1.29
CA ILE A 260 6.38 -20.50 -0.04
C ILE A 260 7.44 -19.63 0.63
N TYR A 261 7.13 -18.34 0.80
CA TYR A 261 8.03 -17.36 1.43
C TYR A 261 7.93 -17.41 2.96
N ALA A 262 6.70 -17.40 3.48
CA ALA A 262 6.41 -17.34 4.91
C ALA A 262 4.97 -17.80 5.19
N GLU A 263 4.63 -17.96 6.46
CA GLU A 263 3.27 -18.25 6.94
C GLU A 263 2.70 -17.06 7.73
N VAL A 264 1.43 -16.72 7.50
CA VAL A 264 0.70 -15.69 8.26
C VAL A 264 0.06 -16.32 9.51
N VAL A 265 0.84 -16.32 10.59
CA VAL A 265 0.47 -17.00 11.83
C VAL A 265 -0.44 -16.16 12.74
N GLY A 266 -0.24 -14.84 12.82
CA GLY A 266 -0.95 -13.95 13.74
C GLY A 266 -1.46 -12.65 13.09
N TYR A 267 -2.61 -12.16 13.56
CA TYR A 267 -3.17 -10.86 13.15
C TYR A 267 -4.06 -10.26 14.24
N GLY A 268 -3.57 -9.18 14.84
CA GLY A 268 -4.22 -8.43 15.91
C GLY A 268 -4.74 -7.06 15.46
N LEU A 269 -5.76 -6.58 16.14
CA LEU A 269 -6.41 -5.29 15.91
C LEU A 269 -6.78 -4.68 17.25
N SER A 270 -6.69 -3.36 17.35
CA SER A 270 -7.23 -2.60 18.46
C SER A 270 -7.53 -1.17 18.01
N GLY A 271 -8.21 -0.41 18.87
CA GLY A 271 -8.35 1.03 18.71
C GLY A 271 -7.94 1.72 19.99
N ASP A 272 -7.28 2.89 19.86
CA ASP A 272 -6.88 3.71 21.00
C ASP A 272 -8.08 4.33 21.72
N ALA A 273 -9.14 4.66 20.97
CA ALA A 273 -10.31 5.39 21.47
C ALA A 273 -9.95 6.67 22.26
N TYR A 274 -8.90 7.37 21.80
CA TYR A 274 -8.27 8.47 22.53
C TYR A 274 -8.39 9.82 21.81
N HIS A 275 -7.78 9.93 20.63
CA HIS A 275 -7.78 11.16 19.84
C HIS A 275 -7.76 10.82 18.34
N VAL A 276 -8.22 11.74 17.49
CA VAL A 276 -8.38 11.50 16.05
C VAL A 276 -7.03 11.32 15.32
N THR A 277 -5.96 11.95 15.80
CA THR A 277 -4.61 11.92 15.20
C THR A 277 -3.48 11.63 16.19
N ALA A 278 -3.48 12.25 17.37
CA ALA A 278 -2.50 11.95 18.41
C ALA A 278 -2.63 10.50 18.95
N PRO A 279 -1.51 9.78 19.12
CA PRO A 279 -1.53 8.43 19.70
C PRO A 279 -1.87 8.49 21.19
N HIS A 280 -2.38 7.38 21.73
CA HIS A 280 -2.53 7.25 23.18
C HIS A 280 -1.14 7.36 23.87
N PRO A 281 -0.97 8.19 24.91
CA PRO A 281 0.35 8.46 25.52
C PRO A 281 1.06 7.21 26.05
N GLU A 282 0.29 6.28 26.63
CA GLU A 282 0.82 4.99 27.12
C GLU A 282 0.91 3.89 26.04
N GLY A 283 0.58 4.18 24.77
CA GLY A 283 0.65 3.19 23.68
C GLY A 283 -0.28 1.96 23.84
N SER A 284 -1.34 2.06 24.66
CA SER A 284 -2.17 0.93 25.06
C SER A 284 -2.86 0.22 23.89
N GLY A 285 -3.34 0.93 22.87
CA GLY A 285 -3.89 0.28 21.69
C GLY A 285 -2.83 -0.50 20.94
N ALA A 286 -1.68 0.11 20.63
CA ALA A 286 -0.56 -0.58 19.97
C ALA A 286 -0.15 -1.86 20.72
N TYR A 287 0.00 -1.78 22.05
CA TYR A 287 0.28 -2.95 22.90
C TYR A 287 -0.78 -4.05 22.73
N ARG A 288 -2.08 -3.72 22.86
CA ARG A 288 -3.17 -4.71 22.73
C ARG A 288 -3.27 -5.31 21.32
N SER A 289 -2.91 -4.53 20.30
CA SER A 289 -2.86 -5.04 18.92
C SER A 289 -1.76 -6.10 18.77
N MET A 290 -0.55 -5.82 19.28
CA MET A 290 0.55 -6.78 19.31
C MET A 290 0.23 -8.01 20.17
N GLU A 291 -0.35 -7.82 21.36
CA GLU A 291 -0.77 -8.90 22.26
C GLU A 291 -1.79 -9.84 21.57
N MET A 292 -2.77 -9.27 20.86
CA MET A 292 -3.75 -10.06 20.10
C MET A 292 -3.09 -10.81 18.94
N ALA A 293 -2.13 -10.21 18.25
CA ALA A 293 -1.39 -10.87 17.17
C ALA A 293 -0.58 -12.06 17.71
N MET A 294 0.15 -11.87 18.82
CA MET A 294 0.92 -12.92 19.50
C MET A 294 0.01 -14.05 19.98
N LYS A 295 -1.06 -13.73 20.71
CA LYS A 295 -2.05 -14.71 21.17
C LYS A 295 -2.59 -15.56 20.03
N LYS A 296 -2.85 -14.96 18.86
CA LYS A 296 -3.36 -15.68 17.68
C LYS A 296 -2.29 -16.50 16.95
N SER A 297 -1.04 -16.06 17.00
CA SER A 297 0.08 -16.82 16.43
C SER A 297 0.39 -18.09 17.23
N GLY A 298 0.12 -18.09 18.53
CA GLY A 298 0.51 -19.16 19.44
C GLY A 298 2.00 -19.19 19.78
N LEU A 299 2.75 -18.15 19.39
CA LEU A 299 4.17 -17.97 19.70
C LEU A 299 4.37 -17.26 21.04
N ASP A 300 5.53 -17.47 21.64
CA ASP A 300 6.00 -16.72 22.81
C ASP A 300 6.77 -15.47 22.38
N LEU A 301 6.90 -14.48 23.28
CA LEU A 301 7.64 -13.24 22.97
C LEU A 301 9.12 -13.49 22.63
N GLY A 302 9.70 -14.58 23.15
CA GLY A 302 11.07 -14.98 22.87
C GLY A 302 11.30 -15.51 21.45
N ASP A 303 10.23 -15.82 20.72
CA ASP A 303 10.29 -16.30 19.33
C ASP A 303 10.36 -15.15 18.31
N ILE A 304 10.31 -13.89 18.75
CA ILE A 304 10.34 -12.72 17.86
C ILE A 304 11.79 -12.32 17.58
N ASP A 305 12.23 -12.54 16.33
CA ASP A 305 13.57 -12.12 15.88
C ASP A 305 13.62 -10.66 15.39
N TYR A 306 12.55 -10.20 14.72
CA TYR A 306 12.55 -8.92 14.03
C TYR A 306 11.17 -8.25 14.07
N ILE A 307 11.17 -6.93 14.26
CA ILE A 307 9.98 -6.07 14.20
C ILE A 307 10.22 -4.99 13.13
N ASN A 308 9.46 -5.05 12.04
CA ASN A 308 9.31 -3.89 11.15
C ASN A 308 8.31 -2.91 11.80
N ALA A 309 8.82 -1.89 12.45
CA ALA A 309 8.00 -0.98 13.25
C ALA A 309 7.20 0.03 12.40
N HIS A 310 6.13 0.59 12.96
CA HIS A 310 5.39 1.68 12.32
C HIS A 310 6.26 2.93 12.13
N GLY A 311 7.02 3.31 13.15
CA GLY A 311 8.21 4.16 13.07
C GLY A 311 8.13 5.37 12.12
N THR A 312 7.09 6.20 12.21
CA THR A 312 6.81 7.27 11.23
C THR A 312 7.73 8.48 11.30
N SER A 313 8.72 8.52 12.20
CA SER A 313 9.56 9.70 12.44
C SER A 313 8.81 10.90 13.05
N THR A 314 7.67 10.65 13.72
CA THR A 314 6.94 11.67 14.51
C THR A 314 7.38 11.68 15.98
N PRO A 315 7.34 12.83 16.69
CA PRO A 315 7.64 12.93 18.12
C PRO A 315 6.82 11.98 19.00
#